data_AF-A0A4P5YNN9-F1
#
_entry.id   AF-A0A4P5YNN9-F1
#
_cell.length_a   1.000
_cell.length_b   1.000
_cell.length_c   1.000
_cell.angle_alpha   90.00
_cell.angle_beta   90.00
_cell.angle_gamma   90.00
#
_symmetry.space_group_name_H-M   'P 1'
#
loop_
_entity.id
_entity.type
_entity.pdbx_description
1 polymer ?
#
loop_
_entity_poly.entity_id
_entity_poly.type
_entity_poly.pdbx_seq_one_letter_code
_entity_poly.pdbx_strand_id
1 'polypeptide(L)'
;MTLDCTGKEAFAAVRNGWRVKDPYLNKVAVWTYYQGSKREAGVDEGQTTVAFVPEKGWFWHIPQHNDMVSVGVVAEGKYLARDGVRDHETMFQREVMENLWIKEHLAAGRQVGPYYLTSEYSFHARHCGSEGLLLVGDAFCFLDPVFSSGLMLALKSGVMAGEAVHEALRAGDFAPEQFAGYATGLRRGIENMRKLVYAFYHPSFSFKDVIMKYPDAAGDITDCLSGDVDKDFTQLWERIREFAPVPEELPVGQPLGGEPALS
;
A
#
# COMPACT_ATOMS: atom_id res chain seq x y z
N MET A 1 8.65 26.72 7.34
CA MET A 1 8.67 25.34 6.82
C MET A 1 7.27 24.95 6.34
N THR A 2 7.19 24.17 5.27
CA THR A 2 5.96 23.67 4.64
C THR A 2 5.96 22.15 4.66
N LEU A 3 4.82 21.55 4.99
CA LEU A 3 4.59 20.11 4.88
C LEU A 3 3.62 19.84 3.74
N ASP A 4 4.03 19.01 2.78
CA ASP A 4 3.10 18.48 1.77
C ASP A 4 2.44 17.22 2.32
N CYS A 5 1.16 17.38 2.71
CA CYS A 5 0.29 16.30 3.17
C CYS A 5 -0.92 16.13 2.22
N THR A 6 -0.76 16.44 0.93
CA THR A 6 -1.87 16.46 -0.06
C THR A 6 -2.35 15.08 -0.50
N GLY A 7 -1.84 14.01 0.12
CA GLY A 7 -2.20 12.64 -0.21
C GLY A 7 -1.69 12.25 -1.60
N LYS A 8 -2.47 11.42 -2.31
CA LYS A 8 -2.16 10.93 -3.67
C LYS A 8 -1.87 12.01 -4.72
N GLU A 9 -2.34 13.24 -4.49
CA GLU A 9 -2.09 14.37 -5.39
C GLU A 9 -0.61 14.76 -5.38
N ALA A 10 0.08 14.51 -4.26
CA ALA A 10 1.53 14.66 -4.11
C ALA A 10 2.03 15.97 -4.72
N PHE A 11 1.39 17.08 -4.34
CA PHE A 11 1.47 18.36 -5.03
C PHE A 11 2.91 18.81 -5.30
N ALA A 12 3.76 18.78 -4.28
CA ALA A 12 5.16 19.18 -4.40
C ALA A 12 5.96 18.18 -5.26
N ALA A 13 5.72 16.88 -5.11
CA ALA A 13 6.39 15.87 -5.91
C ALA A 13 6.03 16.00 -7.41
N VAL A 14 4.77 16.28 -7.72
CA VAL A 14 4.32 16.52 -9.11
C VAL A 14 4.90 17.83 -9.65
N ARG A 15 4.76 18.93 -8.90
CA ARG A 15 5.25 20.25 -9.30
C ARG A 15 6.75 20.28 -9.60
N ASN A 16 7.54 19.54 -8.81
CA ASN A 16 9.00 19.50 -8.94
C ASN A 16 9.50 18.36 -9.83
N GLY A 17 8.62 17.55 -10.42
CA GLY A 17 9.02 16.42 -11.27
C GLY A 17 9.71 15.29 -10.49
N TRP A 18 9.40 15.12 -9.21
CA TRP A 18 9.95 14.09 -8.34
C TRP A 18 9.14 12.80 -8.33
N ARG A 19 7.94 12.75 -8.91
CA ARG A 19 7.11 11.54 -8.91
C ARG A 19 7.75 10.44 -9.77
N VAL A 20 8.18 9.35 -9.13
CA VAL A 20 8.74 8.14 -9.76
C VAL A 20 7.72 7.01 -9.61
N LYS A 21 7.34 6.38 -10.71
CA LYS A 21 6.43 5.21 -10.67
C LYS A 21 7.15 3.99 -10.11
N ASP A 22 6.42 3.15 -9.38
CA ASP A 22 6.93 1.82 -9.08
C ASP A 22 7.07 1.00 -10.38
N PRO A 23 8.15 0.20 -10.56
CA PRO A 23 8.37 -0.56 -11.79
C PRO A 23 7.32 -1.63 -12.08
N TYR A 24 6.65 -2.18 -11.06
CA TYR A 24 5.77 -3.35 -11.20
C TYR A 24 4.35 -3.09 -10.71
N LEU A 25 4.20 -2.38 -9.60
CA LEU A 25 2.91 -2.14 -8.95
C LEU A 25 2.11 -1.08 -9.70
N ASN A 26 1.27 -1.55 -10.63
CA ASN A 26 0.42 -0.72 -11.48
C ASN A 26 -1.02 -1.23 -11.43
N LYS A 27 -1.60 -1.21 -10.23
CA LYS A 27 -2.94 -1.72 -9.97
C LYS A 27 -3.95 -0.56 -9.91
N VAL A 28 -5.20 -0.90 -10.20
CA VAL A 28 -6.34 0.00 -10.04
C VAL A 28 -7.43 -0.75 -9.29
N ALA A 29 -8.31 -0.01 -8.64
CA ALA A 29 -9.42 -0.56 -7.88
C ALA A 29 -10.76 -0.16 -8.49
N VAL A 30 -11.67 -1.12 -8.67
CA VAL A 30 -13.09 -0.85 -8.91
C VAL A 30 -13.87 -1.29 -7.68
N TRP A 31 -14.67 -0.41 -7.10
CA TRP A 31 -15.25 -0.66 -5.78
C TRP A 31 -16.58 0.04 -5.52
N THR A 32 -17.31 -0.48 -4.54
CA THR A 32 -18.61 0.03 -4.13
C THR A 32 -18.93 -0.38 -2.68
N TYR A 33 -20.15 -0.12 -2.23
CA TYR A 33 -20.64 -0.53 -0.92
C TYR A 33 -21.82 -1.50 -1.04
N TYR A 34 -21.91 -2.42 -0.09
CA TYR A 34 -23.06 -3.29 0.10
C TYR A 34 -23.64 -3.08 1.51
N GLN A 35 -24.95 -3.23 1.65
CA GLN A 35 -25.62 -3.32 2.95
C GLN A 35 -26.19 -4.72 3.13
N GLY A 36 -26.01 -5.33 4.29
CA GLY A 36 -26.48 -6.68 4.60
C GLY A 36 -25.70 -7.80 3.90
N SER A 37 -24.48 -7.52 3.43
CA SER A 37 -23.59 -8.57 2.95
C SER A 37 -23.22 -9.49 4.12
N LYS A 38 -23.11 -10.79 3.84
CA LYS A 38 -22.70 -11.78 4.84
C LYS A 38 -21.35 -11.39 5.43
N ARG A 39 -21.24 -11.54 6.74
CA ARG A 39 -20.01 -11.43 7.54
C ARG A 39 -19.75 -12.76 8.23
N GLU A 40 -18.52 -12.96 8.68
CA GLU A 40 -18.20 -14.07 9.56
C GLU A 40 -18.86 -13.91 10.93
N ALA A 41 -18.86 -14.97 11.74
CA ALA A 41 -19.53 -14.98 13.04
C ALA A 41 -18.59 -14.63 14.19
N GLY A 42 -19.15 -14.06 15.26
CA GLY A 42 -18.42 -13.84 16.51
C GLY A 42 -17.28 -12.84 16.35
N VAL A 43 -16.08 -13.20 16.81
CA VAL A 43 -14.90 -12.31 16.76
C VAL A 43 -14.45 -12.01 15.33
N ASP A 44 -14.80 -12.88 14.38
CA ASP A 44 -14.38 -12.76 12.99
C ASP A 44 -15.28 -11.81 12.17
N GLU A 45 -16.43 -11.37 12.73
CA GLU A 45 -17.40 -10.50 12.03
C GLU A 45 -16.76 -9.21 11.49
N GLY A 46 -15.75 -8.69 12.18
CA GLY A 46 -15.06 -7.44 11.84
C GLY A 46 -13.79 -7.61 11.01
N GLN A 47 -13.44 -8.81 10.56
CA GLN A 47 -12.19 -9.04 9.83
C GLN A 47 -12.22 -8.46 8.43
N THR A 48 -11.09 -7.88 8.01
CA THR A 48 -10.85 -7.59 6.60
C THR A 48 -10.51 -8.89 5.88
N THR A 49 -11.24 -9.21 4.81
CA THR A 49 -10.95 -10.38 3.97
C THR A 49 -10.30 -9.95 2.65
N VAL A 50 -9.24 -10.66 2.28
CA VAL A 50 -8.59 -10.59 0.97
C VAL A 50 -8.94 -11.86 0.19
N ALA A 51 -9.77 -11.73 -0.84
CA ALA A 51 -10.21 -12.85 -1.67
C ALA A 51 -9.53 -12.80 -3.06
N PHE A 52 -8.62 -13.73 -3.33
CA PHE A 52 -7.86 -13.76 -4.59
C PHE A 52 -8.76 -14.02 -5.80
N VAL A 53 -8.46 -13.33 -6.90
CA VAL A 53 -9.04 -13.57 -8.23
C VAL A 53 -7.99 -14.28 -9.09
N PRO A 54 -8.37 -15.26 -9.94
CA PRO A 54 -7.47 -15.82 -10.92
C PRO A 54 -6.73 -14.73 -11.73
N GLU A 55 -5.47 -14.98 -12.08
CA GLU A 55 -4.63 -14.02 -12.83
C GLU A 55 -4.32 -12.69 -12.10
N LYS A 56 -4.22 -12.78 -10.76
CA LYS A 56 -3.54 -11.83 -9.85
C LYS A 56 -4.27 -10.53 -9.54
N GLY A 57 -5.60 -10.57 -9.56
CA GLY A 57 -6.42 -9.61 -8.84
C GLY A 57 -6.76 -10.11 -7.43
N TRP A 58 -7.36 -9.26 -6.62
CA TRP A 58 -7.95 -9.65 -5.34
C TRP A 58 -9.07 -8.70 -4.98
N PHE A 59 -10.02 -9.19 -4.20
CA PHE A 59 -11.05 -8.37 -3.58
C PHE A 59 -10.67 -8.04 -2.15
N TRP A 60 -10.91 -6.79 -1.72
CA TRP A 60 -11.16 -6.53 -0.31
C TRP A 60 -12.66 -6.72 -0.01
N HIS A 61 -12.94 -7.23 1.19
CA HIS A 61 -14.25 -7.16 1.84
C HIS A 61 -14.01 -6.66 3.26
N ILE A 62 -14.47 -5.44 3.54
CA ILE A 62 -14.20 -4.72 4.79
C ILE A 62 -15.54 -4.38 5.46
N PRO A 63 -15.91 -5.09 6.53
CA PRO A 63 -17.06 -4.76 7.36
C PRO A 63 -16.95 -3.36 7.96
N GLN A 64 -18.07 -2.64 7.96
CA GLN A 64 -18.19 -1.28 8.53
C GLN A 64 -19.40 -1.19 9.46
N HIS A 65 -19.56 -0.04 10.12
CA HIS A 65 -20.74 0.26 10.93
C HIS A 65 -22.03 0.25 10.08
N ASN A 66 -23.20 0.18 10.74
CA ASN A 66 -24.53 0.21 10.09
C ASN A 66 -24.79 -0.91 9.06
N ASP A 67 -24.24 -2.10 9.31
CA ASP A 67 -24.40 -3.27 8.43
C ASP A 67 -23.88 -3.02 6.99
N MET A 68 -22.91 -2.11 6.87
CA MET A 68 -22.26 -1.77 5.60
C MET A 68 -21.01 -2.62 5.39
N VAL A 69 -20.68 -2.89 4.13
CA VAL A 69 -19.43 -3.52 3.72
C VAL A 69 -18.86 -2.69 2.57
N SER A 70 -17.60 -2.26 2.71
CA SER A 70 -16.82 -1.77 1.58
C SER A 70 -16.25 -2.98 0.84
N VAL A 71 -16.44 -3.03 -0.48
CA VAL A 71 -15.96 -4.14 -1.31
C VAL A 71 -15.40 -3.60 -2.62
N GLY A 72 -14.25 -4.12 -3.02
CA GLY A 72 -13.56 -3.65 -4.21
C GLY A 72 -12.61 -4.68 -4.77
N VAL A 73 -12.49 -4.73 -6.10
CA VAL A 73 -11.52 -5.56 -6.80
C VAL A 73 -10.33 -4.72 -7.21
N VAL A 74 -9.13 -5.18 -6.87
CA VAL A 74 -7.84 -4.61 -7.25
C VAL A 74 -7.19 -5.52 -8.27
N ALA A 75 -6.88 -4.98 -9.45
CA ALA A 75 -6.20 -5.71 -10.52
C ALA A 75 -5.52 -4.74 -11.50
N GLU A 76 -4.87 -5.26 -12.54
CA GLU A 76 -4.34 -4.40 -13.60
C GLU A 76 -5.46 -3.72 -14.38
N GLY A 77 -5.30 -2.43 -14.71
CA GLY A 77 -6.34 -1.68 -15.41
C GLY A 77 -6.72 -2.28 -16.77
N LYS A 78 -5.75 -2.85 -17.50
CA LYS A 78 -6.01 -3.53 -18.79
C LYS A 78 -6.86 -4.80 -18.60
N TYR A 79 -6.67 -5.51 -17.50
CA TYR A 79 -7.45 -6.69 -17.16
C TYR A 79 -8.89 -6.31 -16.81
N LEU A 80 -9.10 -5.29 -15.97
CA LEU A 80 -10.46 -4.84 -15.63
C LEU A 80 -11.19 -4.25 -16.83
N ALA A 81 -10.49 -3.54 -17.71
CA ALA A 81 -11.04 -2.98 -18.95
C ALA A 81 -11.00 -3.93 -20.16
N ARG A 82 -10.77 -5.23 -19.95
CA ARG A 82 -10.79 -6.23 -21.03
C ARG A 82 -12.12 -6.23 -21.76
N ASP A 83 -12.09 -6.69 -23.01
CA ASP A 83 -13.24 -6.74 -23.92
C ASP A 83 -13.89 -5.37 -24.21
N GLY A 84 -13.15 -4.28 -23.94
CA GLY A 84 -13.62 -2.91 -24.19
C GLY A 84 -14.61 -2.39 -23.15
N VAL A 85 -14.80 -3.09 -22.03
CA VAL A 85 -15.67 -2.65 -20.95
C VAL A 85 -15.12 -1.37 -20.34
N ARG A 86 -15.99 -0.35 -20.21
CA ARG A 86 -15.66 0.94 -19.55
C ARG A 86 -16.56 1.26 -18.36
N ASP A 87 -17.70 0.57 -18.27
CA ASP A 87 -18.65 0.73 -17.19
C ASP A 87 -18.16 0.01 -15.92
N HIS A 88 -18.05 0.76 -14.81
CA HIS A 88 -17.47 0.26 -13.57
C HIS A 88 -18.34 -0.83 -12.92
N GLU A 89 -19.67 -0.71 -13.02
CA GLU A 89 -20.58 -1.73 -12.52
C GLU A 89 -20.35 -3.06 -13.25
N THR A 90 -20.33 -3.02 -14.58
CA THR A 90 -20.07 -4.19 -15.43
C THR A 90 -18.72 -4.83 -15.10
N MET A 91 -17.66 -4.03 -14.91
CA MET A 91 -16.36 -4.55 -14.49
C MET A 91 -16.45 -5.27 -13.14
N PHE A 92 -17.03 -4.61 -12.13
CA PHE A 92 -17.12 -5.13 -10.77
C PHE A 92 -17.94 -6.42 -10.72
N GLN A 93 -19.14 -6.42 -11.31
CA GLN A 93 -20.06 -7.55 -11.27
C GLN A 93 -19.52 -8.76 -12.01
N ARG A 94 -18.77 -8.56 -13.10
CA ARG A 94 -18.05 -9.65 -13.77
C ARG A 94 -17.06 -10.32 -12.81
N GLU A 95 -16.22 -9.55 -12.13
CA GLU A 95 -15.24 -10.14 -11.20
C GLU A 95 -15.89 -10.79 -9.98
N VAL A 96 -17.04 -10.28 -9.50
CA VAL A 96 -17.83 -10.93 -8.44
C VAL A 96 -18.23 -12.33 -8.86
N MET A 97 -18.62 -12.53 -10.12
CA MET A 97 -19.05 -13.84 -10.62
C MET A 97 -17.90 -14.84 -10.78
N GLU A 98 -16.67 -14.36 -10.97
CA GLU A 98 -15.45 -15.17 -11.08
C GLU A 98 -14.86 -15.55 -9.70
N ASN A 99 -15.31 -14.92 -8.62
CA ASN A 99 -14.89 -15.24 -7.26
C ASN A 99 -16.04 -15.80 -6.43
N LEU A 100 -16.06 -17.12 -6.24
CA LEU A 100 -17.14 -17.82 -5.54
C LEU A 100 -17.37 -17.30 -4.12
N TRP A 101 -16.29 -17.02 -3.37
CA TRP A 101 -16.39 -16.52 -1.99
C TRP A 101 -17.09 -15.16 -1.96
N ILE A 102 -16.65 -14.22 -2.81
CA ILE A 102 -17.27 -12.88 -2.91
C ILE A 102 -18.72 -12.98 -3.37
N LYS A 103 -19.00 -13.79 -4.40
CA LYS A 103 -20.37 -14.01 -4.88
C LYS A 103 -21.30 -14.47 -3.75
N GLU A 104 -20.88 -15.46 -2.96
CA GLU A 104 -21.65 -15.98 -1.83
C GLU A 104 -21.86 -14.92 -0.74
N HIS A 105 -20.83 -14.13 -0.43
CA HIS A 105 -20.90 -13.12 0.63
C HIS A 105 -21.75 -11.91 0.24
N LEU A 106 -21.76 -11.54 -1.03
CA LEU A 106 -22.57 -10.44 -1.53
C LEU A 106 -24.02 -10.87 -1.82
N ALA A 107 -24.31 -12.16 -2.01
CA ALA A 107 -25.63 -12.65 -2.39
C ALA A 107 -26.77 -12.31 -1.40
N ALA A 108 -26.47 -12.21 -0.10
CA ALA A 108 -27.45 -11.81 0.92
C ALA A 108 -27.64 -10.30 1.01
N GLY A 109 -26.65 -9.53 0.55
CA GLY A 109 -26.64 -8.08 0.64
C GLY A 109 -27.22 -7.41 -0.60
N ARG A 110 -27.40 -6.10 -0.50
CA ARG A 110 -27.74 -5.23 -1.62
C ARG A 110 -26.64 -4.22 -1.85
N GLN A 111 -26.29 -4.00 -3.11
CA GLN A 111 -25.39 -2.90 -3.48
C GLN A 111 -26.05 -1.56 -3.16
N VAL A 112 -25.27 -0.59 -2.67
CA VAL A 112 -25.71 0.76 -2.33
C VAL A 112 -24.69 1.81 -2.77
N GLY A 113 -25.19 2.93 -3.29
CA GLY A 113 -24.35 4.03 -3.78
C GLY A 113 -23.82 3.77 -5.19
N PRO A 114 -22.81 4.54 -5.65
CA PRO A 114 -22.23 4.36 -6.98
C PRO A 114 -21.07 3.35 -6.97
N TYR A 115 -20.62 2.98 -8.17
CA TYR A 115 -19.36 2.29 -8.39
C TYR A 115 -18.25 3.29 -8.71
N TYR A 116 -17.12 3.14 -8.03
CA TYR A 116 -15.96 4.00 -8.16
C TYR A 116 -14.83 3.26 -8.88
N LEU A 117 -14.03 4.02 -9.63
CA LEU A 117 -12.74 3.60 -10.15
C LEU A 117 -11.67 4.47 -9.50
N THR A 118 -10.72 3.83 -8.83
CA THR A 118 -9.59 4.48 -8.19
C THR A 118 -8.30 4.01 -8.87
N SER A 119 -7.66 4.92 -9.60
CA SER A 119 -6.37 4.69 -10.25
C SER A 119 -5.24 5.09 -9.30
N GLU A 120 -4.93 4.23 -8.35
CA GLU A 120 -3.86 4.42 -7.36
C GLU A 120 -2.58 3.72 -7.80
N TYR A 121 -1.98 4.22 -8.88
CA TYR A 121 -0.68 3.74 -9.31
C TYR A 121 0.36 4.01 -8.24
N SER A 122 1.09 2.96 -7.86
CA SER A 122 2.16 3.04 -6.88
C SER A 122 3.25 4.00 -7.34
N PHE A 123 3.72 4.84 -6.42
CA PHE A 123 4.76 5.82 -6.70
C PHE A 123 5.58 6.16 -5.46
N HIS A 124 6.75 6.69 -5.73
CA HIS A 124 7.67 7.24 -4.75
C HIS A 124 8.08 8.64 -5.18
N ALA A 125 8.23 9.55 -4.24
CA ALA A 125 8.91 10.81 -4.48
C ALA A 125 10.42 10.56 -4.55
N ARG A 126 11.07 11.08 -5.59
CA ARG A 126 12.53 11.06 -5.76
C ARG A 126 13.23 11.66 -4.56
N HIS A 127 12.65 12.72 -4.00
CA HIS A 127 13.14 13.35 -2.78
C HIS A 127 12.06 13.44 -1.71
N CYS A 128 12.45 13.27 -0.44
CA CYS A 128 11.52 13.47 0.68
C CYS A 128 11.21 14.94 0.95
N GLY A 129 12.02 15.85 0.43
CA GLY A 129 11.93 17.27 0.75
C GLY A 129 13.08 18.08 0.14
N SER A 130 13.01 19.38 0.35
CA SER A 130 14.06 20.36 0.03
C SER A 130 14.14 21.38 1.17
N GLU A 131 14.94 22.43 1.01
CA GLU A 131 15.03 23.47 2.03
C GLU A 131 13.65 24.02 2.39
N GLY A 132 13.27 23.89 3.66
CA GLY A 132 11.97 24.33 4.17
C GLY A 132 10.73 23.57 3.66
N LEU A 133 10.88 22.41 3.00
CA LEU A 133 9.79 21.57 2.49
C LEU A 133 10.00 20.09 2.87
N LEU A 134 8.97 19.43 3.37
CA LEU A 134 8.97 17.98 3.63
C LEU A 134 7.66 17.32 3.16
N LEU A 135 7.75 16.15 2.55
CA LEU A 135 6.62 15.37 2.03
C LEU A 135 6.24 14.30 3.05
N VAL A 136 4.94 14.15 3.32
CA VAL A 136 4.40 13.29 4.39
C VAL A 136 3.24 12.42 3.87
N GLY A 137 3.17 11.17 4.34
CA GLY A 137 2.17 10.19 3.92
C GLY A 137 2.22 9.92 2.41
N ASP A 138 1.05 9.79 1.78
CA ASP A 138 0.95 9.50 0.34
C ASP A 138 1.59 10.58 -0.55
N ALA A 139 1.79 11.81 -0.06
CA ALA A 139 2.53 12.81 -0.83
C ALA A 139 4.00 12.40 -1.05
N PHE A 140 4.55 11.57 -0.16
CA PHE A 140 5.87 10.96 -0.28
C PHE A 140 5.85 9.63 -1.04
N CYS A 141 4.95 8.71 -0.70
CA CYS A 141 4.90 7.39 -1.32
C CYS A 141 3.53 6.71 -1.13
N PHE A 142 3.05 6.05 -2.19
CA PHE A 142 1.93 5.12 -2.13
C PHE A 142 2.36 3.78 -2.74
N LEU A 143 2.06 2.66 -2.05
CA LEU A 143 2.37 1.30 -2.49
C LEU A 143 1.14 0.60 -3.05
N ASP A 144 0.48 -0.24 -2.27
CA ASP A 144 -0.68 -1.03 -2.69
C ASP A 144 -1.59 -1.25 -1.46
N PRO A 145 -2.93 -1.29 -1.62
CA PRO A 145 -3.83 -1.38 -0.49
C PRO A 145 -3.94 -2.77 0.14
N VAL A 146 -3.31 -3.82 -0.41
CA VAL A 146 -3.47 -5.22 0.03
C VAL A 146 -3.26 -5.45 1.53
N PHE A 147 -2.32 -4.74 2.15
CA PHE A 147 -2.03 -4.88 3.58
C PHE A 147 -2.53 -3.70 4.41
N SER A 148 -3.40 -2.85 3.86
CA SER A 148 -4.02 -1.72 4.58
C SER A 148 -3.01 -0.78 5.27
N SER A 149 -1.79 -0.68 4.75
CA SER A 149 -0.68 0.02 5.41
C SER A 149 -0.68 1.54 5.21
N GLY A 150 -1.49 2.08 4.29
CA GLY A 150 -1.45 3.50 3.90
C GLY A 150 -1.70 4.46 5.07
N LEU A 151 -2.76 4.22 5.86
CA LEU A 151 -3.07 5.07 7.02
C LEU A 151 -1.99 4.97 8.11
N MET A 152 -1.45 3.78 8.33
CA MET A 152 -0.34 3.56 9.27
C MET A 152 0.91 4.32 8.83
N LEU A 153 1.30 4.24 7.55
CA LEU A 153 2.43 5.00 7.00
C LEU A 153 2.20 6.51 7.05
N ALA A 154 0.96 6.99 6.82
CA ALA A 154 0.61 8.40 6.93
C ALA A 154 0.77 8.92 8.37
N LEU A 155 0.27 8.18 9.36
CA LEU A 155 0.40 8.56 10.78
C LEU A 155 1.87 8.48 11.24
N LYS A 156 2.57 7.39 10.90
CA LYS A 156 3.99 7.20 11.25
C LYS A 156 4.86 8.30 10.67
N SER A 157 4.72 8.58 9.37
CA SER A 157 5.45 9.68 8.72
C SER A 157 5.08 11.04 9.32
N GLY A 158 3.83 11.27 9.73
CA GLY A 158 3.41 12.49 10.43
C GLY A 158 4.16 12.70 11.75
N VAL A 159 4.30 11.66 12.57
CA VAL A 159 5.06 11.71 13.83
C VAL A 159 6.53 11.99 13.56
N MET A 160 7.16 11.22 12.67
CA MET A 160 8.57 11.38 12.33
C MET A 160 8.88 12.75 11.71
N ALA A 161 7.97 13.27 10.88
CA ALA A 161 8.08 14.61 10.32
C ALA A 161 7.99 15.67 11.43
N GLY A 162 7.09 15.50 12.40
CA GLY A 162 6.98 16.39 13.56
C GLY A 162 8.29 16.49 14.35
N GLU A 163 8.93 15.35 14.61
CA GLU A 163 10.24 15.28 15.29
C GLU A 163 11.34 15.96 14.47
N ALA A 164 11.45 15.65 13.18
CA ALA A 164 12.47 16.24 12.32
C ALA A 164 12.29 17.77 12.16
N VAL A 165 11.05 18.24 12.04
CA VAL A 165 10.72 19.68 11.98
C VAL A 165 11.03 20.36 13.32
N HIS A 166 10.77 19.70 14.45
CA HIS A 166 11.10 20.24 15.77
C HIS A 166 12.60 20.48 15.92
N GLU A 167 13.44 19.52 15.54
CA GLU A 167 14.91 19.66 15.58
C GLU A 167 15.41 20.76 14.63
N ALA A 168 14.88 20.82 13.40
CA ALA A 168 15.17 21.89 12.45
C ALA A 168 14.84 23.29 13.02
N LEU A 169 13.68 23.44 13.67
CA LEU A 169 13.27 24.68 14.33
C LEU A 169 14.21 25.07 15.47
N ARG A 170 14.67 24.11 16.28
CA ARG A 170 15.61 24.36 17.37
C ARG A 170 16.98 24.77 16.88
N ALA A 171 17.45 24.17 15.79
CA ALA A 171 18.71 24.52 15.14
C ALA A 171 18.64 25.84 14.38
N GLY A 172 17.44 26.29 14.00
CA GLY A 172 17.26 27.40 13.07
C GLY A 172 17.76 27.06 11.65
N ASP A 173 17.80 25.78 11.32
CA ASP A 173 18.35 25.24 10.09
C ASP A 173 17.33 24.32 9.43
N PHE A 174 16.94 24.64 8.20
CA PHE A 174 15.97 23.88 7.40
C PHE A 174 16.59 23.27 6.16
N ALA A 175 17.92 23.16 6.13
CA ALA A 175 18.64 22.51 5.04
C ALA A 175 18.13 21.06 4.85
N PRO A 176 18.06 20.57 3.59
CA PRO A 176 17.50 19.25 3.30
C PRO A 176 18.11 18.12 4.14
N GLU A 177 19.40 18.21 4.47
CA GLU A 177 20.17 17.22 5.23
C GLU A 177 19.59 16.96 6.63
N GLN A 178 18.91 17.95 7.23
CA GLN A 178 18.20 17.80 8.51
C GLN A 178 17.12 16.72 8.44
N PHE A 179 16.62 16.40 7.25
CA PHE A 179 15.56 15.41 7.03
C PHE A 179 16.09 14.03 6.59
N ALA A 180 17.41 13.81 6.57
CA ALA A 180 18.00 12.53 6.18
C ALA A 180 17.62 11.37 7.13
N GLY A 181 17.48 11.67 8.43
CA GLY A 181 17.00 10.69 9.42
C GLY A 181 15.54 10.27 9.17
N TYR A 182 14.67 11.25 8.92
CA TYR A 182 13.28 11.02 8.50
C TYR A 182 13.22 10.14 7.24
N ALA A 183 13.97 10.51 6.21
CA ALA A 183 14.04 9.77 4.95
C ALA A 183 14.47 8.32 5.17
N THR A 184 15.57 8.11 5.91
CA THR A 184 16.15 6.78 6.13
C THR A 184 15.20 5.87 6.90
N GLY A 185 14.59 6.37 7.98
CA GLY A 185 13.64 5.59 8.77
C GLY A 185 12.38 5.24 7.97
N LEU A 186 11.77 6.22 7.31
CA LEU A 186 10.52 6.00 6.59
C LEU A 186 10.73 5.08 5.36
N ARG A 187 11.83 5.24 4.64
CA ARG A 187 12.18 4.38 3.50
C ARG A 187 12.35 2.93 3.89
N ARG A 188 12.99 2.64 5.04
CA ARG A 188 13.12 1.26 5.55
C ARG A 188 11.75 0.59 5.66
N GLY A 189 10.81 1.29 6.29
CA GLY A 189 9.47 0.77 6.49
C GLY A 189 8.70 0.56 5.19
N ILE A 190 8.80 1.52 4.26
CA ILE A 190 8.20 1.44 2.93
C ILE A 190 8.78 0.26 2.14
N GLU A 191 10.10 0.07 2.12
CA GLU A 191 10.72 -1.02 1.36
C GLU A 191 10.39 -2.39 1.93
N ASN A 192 10.27 -2.53 3.26
CA ASN A 192 9.79 -3.77 3.88
C ASN A 192 8.36 -4.10 3.42
N MET A 193 7.46 -3.12 3.43
CA MET A 193 6.10 -3.31 2.94
C MET A 193 6.07 -3.61 1.43
N ARG A 194 6.87 -2.89 0.63
CA ARG A 194 6.98 -3.09 -0.81
C ARG A 194 7.44 -4.49 -1.17
N LYS A 195 8.46 -5.02 -0.49
CA LYS A 195 8.94 -6.40 -0.68
C LYS A 195 7.84 -7.42 -0.42
N LEU A 196 7.03 -7.21 0.62
CA LEU A 196 5.89 -8.08 0.93
C LEU A 196 4.79 -8.03 -0.15
N VAL A 197 4.47 -6.84 -0.64
CA VAL A 197 3.49 -6.64 -1.72
C VAL A 197 3.96 -7.33 -3.01
N TYR A 198 5.25 -7.22 -3.35
CA TYR A 198 5.83 -7.92 -4.49
C TYR A 198 5.70 -9.44 -4.36
N ALA A 199 6.02 -9.98 -3.18
CA ALA A 199 5.86 -11.40 -2.92
C ALA A 199 4.39 -11.83 -3.06
N PHE A 200 3.45 -11.07 -2.49
CA PHE A 200 2.01 -11.34 -2.58
C PHE A 200 1.50 -11.51 -4.01
N TYR A 201 1.95 -10.68 -4.95
CA TYR A 201 1.54 -10.76 -6.35
C TYR A 201 2.29 -11.83 -7.16
N HIS A 202 3.27 -12.51 -6.57
CA HIS A 202 3.99 -13.58 -7.26
C HIS A 202 3.14 -14.87 -7.28
N PRO A 203 2.93 -15.52 -8.44
CA PRO A 203 1.95 -16.60 -8.57
C PRO A 203 2.31 -17.87 -7.77
N SER A 204 3.59 -18.06 -7.45
CA SER A 204 4.07 -19.20 -6.66
C SER A 204 4.15 -18.89 -5.15
N PHE A 205 3.78 -17.68 -4.74
CA PHE A 205 3.91 -17.26 -3.34
C PHE A 205 2.65 -17.55 -2.54
N SER A 206 2.83 -18.04 -1.34
CA SER A 206 1.79 -18.19 -0.33
C SER A 206 2.40 -18.03 1.04
N PHE A 207 1.79 -17.20 1.89
CA PHE A 207 2.18 -17.08 3.29
C PHE A 207 2.14 -18.42 4.01
N LYS A 208 1.16 -19.26 3.67
CA LYS A 208 1.04 -20.62 4.23
C LYS A 208 2.28 -21.44 3.93
N ASP A 209 2.77 -21.43 2.69
CA ASP A 209 3.90 -22.28 2.29
C ASP A 209 5.20 -21.83 2.95
N VAL A 210 5.38 -20.51 3.11
CA VAL A 210 6.49 -19.94 3.89
C VAL A 210 6.42 -20.41 5.35
N ILE A 211 5.26 -20.28 6.01
CA ILE A 211 5.08 -20.66 7.42
C ILE A 211 5.21 -22.18 7.62
N MET A 212 4.70 -22.99 6.69
CA MET A 212 4.83 -24.44 6.77
C MET A 212 6.28 -24.90 6.68
N LYS A 213 7.12 -24.20 5.89
CA LYS A 213 8.56 -24.48 5.81
C LYS A 213 9.35 -23.87 6.96
N TYR A 214 8.98 -22.66 7.38
CA TYR A 214 9.62 -21.85 8.42
C TYR A 214 8.57 -21.38 9.45
N PRO A 215 8.20 -22.22 10.43
CA PRO A 215 7.13 -21.90 11.37
C PRO A 215 7.34 -20.61 12.18
N ASP A 216 8.59 -20.27 12.46
CA ASP A 216 9.00 -19.05 13.16
C ASP A 216 8.81 -17.78 12.32
N ALA A 217 8.73 -17.89 10.99
CA ALA A 217 8.43 -16.76 10.10
C ALA A 217 7.02 -16.20 10.30
N ALA A 218 6.10 -16.94 10.94
CA ALA A 218 4.75 -16.46 11.22
C ALA A 218 4.75 -15.19 12.09
N GLY A 219 5.67 -15.12 13.06
CA GLY A 219 5.85 -13.92 13.90
C GLY A 219 6.34 -12.74 13.09
N ASP A 220 7.40 -12.93 12.30
CA ASP A 220 7.97 -11.87 11.46
C ASP A 220 6.98 -11.35 10.40
N ILE A 221 6.20 -12.24 9.78
CA ILE A 221 5.13 -11.87 8.85
C ILE A 221 4.08 -11.01 9.57
N THR A 222 3.69 -11.42 10.78
CA THR A 222 2.70 -10.70 11.59
C THR A 222 3.22 -9.32 12.00
N ASP A 223 4.47 -9.22 12.45
CA ASP A 223 5.12 -7.96 12.82
C ASP A 223 5.17 -7.01 11.63
N CYS A 224 5.56 -7.50 10.44
CA CYS A 224 5.60 -6.69 9.22
C CYS A 224 4.20 -6.21 8.80
N LEU A 225 3.19 -7.10 8.85
CA LEU A 225 1.80 -6.77 8.49
C LEU A 225 1.13 -5.82 9.49
N SER A 226 1.46 -5.94 10.77
CA SER A 226 0.93 -5.09 11.84
C SER A 226 1.59 -3.70 11.90
N GLY A 227 2.66 -3.50 11.14
CA GLY A 227 3.30 -2.19 10.97
C GLY A 227 4.58 -1.99 11.79
N ASP A 228 5.15 -3.02 12.40
CA ASP A 228 6.51 -2.99 12.98
C ASP A 228 7.58 -3.04 11.88
N VAL A 229 7.50 -2.08 10.97
CA VAL A 229 8.28 -2.05 9.73
C VAL A 229 9.73 -1.55 9.95
N ASP A 230 10.10 -1.22 11.19
CA ASP A 230 11.47 -0.81 11.56
C ASP A 230 12.35 -1.98 12.02
N LYS A 231 11.73 -3.11 12.35
CA LYS A 231 12.40 -4.37 12.68
C LYS A 231 13.29 -4.83 11.52
N ASP A 232 14.39 -5.52 11.86
CA ASP A 232 15.23 -6.16 10.87
C ASP A 232 14.55 -7.43 10.34
N PHE A 233 14.06 -7.35 9.11
CA PHE A 233 13.42 -8.45 8.39
C PHE A 233 14.37 -9.18 7.43
N THR A 234 15.70 -9.00 7.54
CA THR A 234 16.67 -9.64 6.64
C THR A 234 16.43 -11.14 6.51
N GLN A 235 16.26 -11.84 7.64
CA GLN A 235 15.99 -13.28 7.65
C GLN A 235 14.64 -13.64 7.01
N LEU A 236 13.60 -12.83 7.23
CA LEU A 236 12.30 -13.02 6.57
C LEU A 236 12.45 -12.91 5.04
N TRP A 237 13.21 -11.92 4.57
CA TRP A 237 13.43 -11.72 3.14
C TRP A 237 14.26 -12.85 2.51
N GLU A 238 15.27 -13.37 3.19
CA GLU A 238 16.01 -14.57 2.75
C GLU A 238 15.09 -15.77 2.54
N ARG A 239 14.17 -16.01 3.48
CA ARG A 239 13.18 -17.10 3.40
C ARG A 239 12.19 -16.89 2.27
N ILE A 240 11.64 -15.68 2.12
CA ILE A 240 10.68 -15.35 1.07
C ILE A 240 11.30 -15.47 -0.33
N ARG A 241 12.60 -15.19 -0.49
CA ARG A 241 13.32 -15.33 -1.78
C ARG A 241 13.26 -16.74 -2.37
N GLU A 242 13.02 -17.77 -1.55
CA GLU A 242 12.87 -19.14 -2.03
C GLU A 242 11.52 -19.39 -2.73
N PHE A 243 10.52 -18.53 -2.50
CA PHE A 243 9.15 -18.67 -3.02
C PHE A 243 8.80 -17.59 -4.05
N ALA A 244 9.42 -16.40 -3.95
CA ALA A 244 9.19 -15.28 -4.85
C ALA A 244 10.43 -14.38 -4.95
N PRO A 245 10.68 -13.75 -6.11
CA PRO A 245 11.68 -12.69 -6.22
C PRO A 245 11.36 -11.54 -5.28
N VAL A 246 12.33 -11.16 -4.45
CA VAL A 246 12.25 -9.98 -3.58
C VAL A 246 12.99 -8.82 -4.26
N PRO A 247 12.33 -7.69 -4.55
CA PRO A 247 12.94 -6.58 -5.29
C PRO A 247 14.08 -5.94 -4.51
N GLU A 248 14.99 -5.31 -5.25
CA GLU A 248 15.94 -4.36 -4.67
C GLU A 248 15.22 -3.10 -4.20
N GLU A 249 15.85 -2.40 -3.24
CA GLU A 249 15.34 -1.15 -2.71
C GLU A 249 15.45 -0.03 -3.75
N LEU A 250 14.44 0.83 -3.82
CA LEU A 250 14.50 1.95 -4.75
C LEU A 250 15.48 3.02 -4.25
N PRO A 251 16.37 3.55 -5.11
CA PRO A 251 17.33 4.60 -4.75
C PRO A 251 16.66 5.99 -4.76
N VAL A 252 15.51 6.12 -4.09
CA VAL A 252 14.69 7.33 -4.07
C VAL A 252 14.27 7.68 -2.65
N GLY A 253 13.92 8.95 -2.43
CA GLY A 253 13.33 9.42 -1.19
C GLY A 253 14.32 10.02 -0.20
N GLN A 254 15.58 10.22 -0.58
CA GLN A 254 16.52 11.05 0.19
C GLN A 254 16.19 12.54 0.03
N PRO A 255 16.58 13.42 0.96
CA PRO A 255 16.39 14.86 0.76
C PRO A 255 17.12 15.35 -0.49
N LEU A 256 16.60 16.41 -1.13
CA LEU A 256 17.22 17.02 -2.30
C LEU A 256 18.66 17.46 -1.96
N GLY A 257 19.64 17.00 -2.74
CA GLY A 257 21.07 17.25 -2.47
C GLY A 257 21.76 16.19 -1.59
N GLY A 258 21.01 15.27 -0.99
CA GLY A 258 21.53 14.14 -0.21
C GLY A 258 21.85 12.88 -1.03
N GLU A 259 21.81 12.96 -2.36
CA GLU A 259 22.28 11.87 -3.22
C GLU A 259 23.81 11.74 -3.08
N PRO A 260 24.36 10.51 -2.95
CA PRO A 260 25.80 10.35 -3.10
C PRO A 260 26.20 10.91 -4.47
N ALA A 261 27.24 11.74 -4.51
CA ALA A 261 27.82 12.18 -5.77
C ALA A 261 28.03 10.93 -6.63
N LEU A 262 27.34 10.85 -7.78
CA LEU A 262 27.56 9.78 -8.74
C LEU A 262 29.03 9.85 -9.16
N SER A 263 29.83 8.92 -8.65
CA SER A 263 31.24 8.74 -9.01
C SER A 263 31.37 8.12 -10.39
#